data_AF-A0A967SYV5-F1
#
_entry.id   AF-A0A967SYV5-F1
#
_cell.length_a   1.000
_cell.length_b   1.000
_cell.length_c   1.000
_cell.angle_alpha   90.00
_cell.angle_beta   90.00
_cell.angle_gamma   90.00
#
_symmetry.space_group_name_H-M   'P 1'
#
loop_
_entity.id
_entity.type
_entity.pdbx_description
1 polymer ?
#
loop_
_entity_poly.entity_id
_entity_poly.type
_entity_poly.pdbx_seq_one_letter_code
_entity_poly.pdbx_strand_id
1 'polypeptide(L)'
;FTDASLTIRNGDSVEIDSLKEELVDQAYEPVKFVNQPGEFAHRGGILDVYPYSGEYPIRLEFFGDEVDSIREFDPDSQRSVSFLEAARFVPDASSLSKGQKQGVLSYFDEDTVFVLLNRSLIESDIEERFQQASET
;
A
#
# COMPACT_ATOMS: atom_id res chain seq x y z
N PHE A 1 3.72 -5.71 8.11
CA PHE A 1 3.17 -4.54 7.38
C PHE A 1 3.15 -3.26 8.21
N THR A 2 3.04 -3.32 9.54
CA THR A 2 2.94 -2.12 10.38
C THR A 2 4.22 -1.29 10.45
N ASP A 3 5.38 -1.94 10.55
CA ASP A 3 6.68 -1.23 10.73
C ASP A 3 7.20 -0.54 9.46
N ALA A 4 6.66 -0.85 8.29
CA ALA A 4 7.08 -0.26 7.00
C ALA A 4 5.98 0.59 6.35
N SER A 5 4.89 0.88 7.07
CA SER A 5 3.81 1.70 6.54
C SER A 5 3.96 3.15 6.96
N LEU A 6 3.84 4.05 5.99
CA LEU A 6 3.88 5.49 6.18
C LEU A 6 2.46 6.00 6.42
N THR A 7 2.23 6.72 7.52
CA THR A 7 0.92 7.31 7.84
C THR A 7 1.05 8.81 7.99
N ILE A 8 0.19 9.56 7.30
CA ILE A 8 0.15 11.02 7.27
C ILE A 8 -1.26 11.46 7.67
N ARG A 9 -1.38 12.47 8.54
CA ARG A 9 -2.64 13.05 8.99
C ARG A 9 -2.72 14.53 8.65
N ASN A 10 -3.94 15.07 8.57
CA ASN A 10 -4.14 16.52 8.49
C ASN A 10 -3.47 17.21 9.70
N GLY A 11 -2.75 18.30 9.45
CA GLY A 11 -1.99 19.04 10.44
C GLY A 11 -0.61 18.47 10.79
N ASP A 12 -0.21 17.33 10.21
CA ASP A 12 1.17 16.85 10.37
C ASP A 12 2.15 17.81 9.66
N SER A 13 3.28 18.09 10.30
CA SER A 13 4.41 18.81 9.71
C SER A 13 5.37 17.79 9.08
N VAL A 14 5.40 17.76 7.75
CA VAL A 14 6.14 16.77 6.95
C VAL A 14 6.84 17.48 5.81
N GLU A 15 8.15 17.25 5.72
CA GLU A 15 8.98 17.75 4.63
C GLU A 15 8.77 16.88 3.37
N ILE A 16 8.39 17.53 2.27
CA ILE A 16 7.96 16.83 1.05
C ILE A 16 9.10 16.02 0.40
N ASP A 17 10.34 16.52 0.41
CA ASP A 17 11.46 15.78 -0.16
C ASP A 17 11.70 14.47 0.59
N SER A 18 11.68 14.50 1.92
CA SER A 18 11.76 13.33 2.79
C SER A 18 10.61 12.34 2.54
N LEU A 19 9.39 12.84 2.34
CA LEU A 19 8.21 12.01 2.04
C LEU A 19 8.35 11.28 0.70
N LYS A 20 8.93 11.94 -0.32
CA LYS A 20 9.18 11.31 -1.62
C LYS A 20 10.26 10.24 -1.55
N GLU A 21 11.32 10.48 -0.78
CA GLU A 21 12.37 9.48 -0.56
C GLU A 21 11.78 8.20 0.06
N GLU A 22 10.94 8.34 1.09
CA GLU A 22 10.25 7.22 1.72
C GLU A 22 9.31 6.49 0.73
N LEU A 23 8.58 7.21 -0.13
CA LEU A 23 7.74 6.59 -1.17
C LEU A 23 8.59 5.78 -2.16
N VAL A 24 9.75 6.29 -2.58
CA VAL A 24 10.67 5.56 -3.47
C VAL A 24 11.22 4.30 -2.78
N ASP A 25 11.57 4.40 -1.50
CA ASP A 25 12.02 3.24 -0.71
C ASP A 25 10.92 2.18 -0.55
N GLN A 26 9.65 2.60 -0.58
CA GLN A 26 8.46 1.74 -0.63
C GLN A 26 8.10 1.24 -2.04
N ALA A 27 8.98 1.47 -3.01
CA ALA A 27 8.90 1.09 -4.43
C ALA A 27 7.92 1.88 -5.30
N TYR A 28 7.44 3.05 -4.83
CA TYR A 28 6.61 3.91 -5.66
C TYR A 28 7.43 4.61 -6.76
N GLU A 29 6.85 4.78 -7.94
CA GLU A 29 7.47 5.41 -9.09
C GLU A 29 7.10 6.91 -9.21
N PRO A 30 8.09 7.82 -9.32
CA PRO A 30 7.83 9.23 -9.58
C PRO A 30 7.41 9.45 -11.04
N VAL A 31 6.19 9.96 -11.24
CA VAL A 31 5.63 10.24 -12.56
C VAL A 31 5.21 11.70 -12.68
N LYS A 32 4.87 12.12 -13.90
CA LYS A 32 4.31 13.46 -14.12
C LYS A 32 2.85 13.55 -13.71
N PHE A 33 2.07 12.49 -13.96
CA PHE A 33 0.63 12.39 -13.69
C PHE A 33 0.34 10.99 -13.17
N VAL A 34 -0.31 10.93 -12.01
CA VAL A 34 -0.72 9.69 -11.37
C VAL A 34 -1.93 9.12 -12.09
N ASN A 35 -1.82 7.87 -12.53
CA ASN A 35 -2.88 7.11 -13.18
C ASN A 35 -3.00 5.68 -12.63
N GLN A 36 -1.91 5.08 -12.13
CA GLN A 36 -1.87 3.69 -11.69
C GLN A 36 -1.38 3.52 -10.25
N PRO A 37 -1.82 2.47 -9.53
CA PRO A 37 -1.28 2.14 -8.21
C PRO A 37 0.24 2.00 -8.22
N GLY A 38 0.90 2.54 -7.19
CA GLY A 38 2.35 2.57 -7.09
C GLY A 38 2.99 3.80 -7.73
N GLU A 39 2.22 4.74 -8.27
CA GLU A 39 2.74 6.00 -8.81
C GLU A 39 2.59 7.16 -7.82
N PHE A 40 3.49 8.14 -7.88
CA PHE A 40 3.31 9.43 -7.22
C PHE A 40 3.78 10.60 -8.09
N ALA A 41 3.19 11.78 -7.88
CA ALA A 41 3.58 13.01 -8.58
C ALA A 41 3.60 14.21 -7.62
N HIS A 42 4.64 15.01 -7.71
CA HIS A 42 4.80 16.23 -6.91
C HIS A 42 4.66 17.48 -7.78
N ARG A 43 3.81 18.43 -7.35
CA ARG A 43 3.54 19.69 -8.05
C ARG A 43 3.31 20.84 -7.07
N GLY A 44 4.38 21.59 -6.78
CA GLY A 44 4.28 22.75 -5.88
C GLY A 44 3.94 22.30 -4.46
N GLY A 45 2.83 22.77 -3.90
CA GLY A 45 2.36 22.35 -2.57
C GLY A 45 1.47 21.10 -2.61
N ILE A 46 1.58 20.23 -3.62
CA ILE A 46 0.71 19.07 -3.77
C ILE A 46 1.54 17.82 -4.04
N LEU A 47 1.22 16.74 -3.33
CA LEU A 47 1.70 15.39 -3.60
C LEU A 47 0.53 14.45 -3.88
N ASP A 48 0.44 13.97 -5.11
CA ASP A 48 -0.50 12.93 -5.52
C ASP A 48 0.17 11.57 -5.37
N VAL A 49 -0.47 10.60 -4.74
CA VAL A 49 0.05 9.25 -4.52
C VAL A 49 -1.08 8.24 -4.77
N TYR A 50 -0.87 7.25 -5.63
CA TYR A 50 -1.82 6.14 -5.79
C TYR A 50 -1.36 4.95 -4.94
N PRO A 51 -1.97 4.68 -3.78
CA PRO A 51 -1.57 3.58 -2.91
C PRO A 51 -1.72 2.21 -3.60
N TYR A 52 -0.81 1.28 -3.32
CA TYR A 52 -0.92 -0.12 -3.79
C TYR A 52 -2.19 -0.85 -3.31
N SER A 53 -2.80 -0.38 -2.23
CA SER A 53 -3.93 -1.04 -1.56
C SER A 53 -5.21 -0.18 -1.47
N GLY A 54 -5.31 0.89 -2.26
CA GLY A 54 -6.50 1.76 -2.29
C GLY A 54 -7.24 1.76 -3.63
N GLU A 55 -8.49 2.21 -3.61
CA GLU A 55 -9.35 2.31 -4.80
C GLU A 55 -9.10 3.59 -5.59
N TYR A 56 -8.73 4.67 -4.91
CA TYR A 56 -8.48 5.99 -5.49
C TYR A 56 -7.08 6.50 -5.14
N PRO A 57 -6.46 7.29 -6.02
CA PRO A 57 -5.30 8.07 -5.66
C PRO A 57 -5.65 9.16 -4.63
N ILE A 58 -4.66 9.48 -3.81
CA ILE A 58 -4.76 10.41 -2.69
C ILE A 58 -3.91 11.64 -3.02
N ARG A 59 -4.52 12.82 -2.85
CA ARG A 59 -3.88 14.12 -2.95
C ARG A 59 -3.63 14.67 -1.55
N LEU A 60 -2.36 14.92 -1.24
CA LEU A 60 -1.90 15.66 -0.07
C LEU A 60 -1.65 17.10 -0.51
N GLU A 61 -2.38 18.05 0.07
CA GLU A 61 -2.17 19.49 -0.13
C GLU A 61 -1.42 20.05 1.08
N PHE A 62 -0.38 20.84 0.82
CA PHE A 62 0.52 21.39 1.82
C PHE A 62 0.46 22.91 1.85
N PHE A 63 0.55 23.46 3.06
CA PHE A 63 0.81 24.87 3.30
C PHE A 63 2.17 25.02 4.00
N GLY A 64 3.22 25.26 3.20
CA GLY A 64 4.58 25.15 3.69
C GLY A 64 4.97 23.68 3.88
N ASP A 65 5.28 23.30 5.11
CA ASP A 65 5.57 21.94 5.55
C ASP A 65 4.38 21.28 6.28
N GLU A 66 3.25 21.96 6.44
CA GLU A 66 2.07 21.40 7.10
C GLU A 66 1.08 20.81 6.08
N VAL A 67 0.53 19.63 6.38
CA VAL A 67 -0.53 19.00 5.58
C VAL A 67 -1.86 19.71 5.84
N ASP A 68 -2.32 20.52 4.88
CA ASP A 68 -3.56 21.29 4.96
C ASP A 68 -4.79 20.42 4.66
N SER A 69 -4.71 19.54 3.65
CA SER A 69 -5.79 18.61 3.37
C SER A 69 -5.35 17.31 2.69
N ILE A 70 -6.11 16.25 2.96
CA ILE A 70 -5.95 14.93 2.35
C ILE A 70 -7.26 14.56 1.66
N ARG A 71 -7.20 14.22 0.37
CA ARG A 71 -8.39 13.94 -0.45
C ARG A 71 -8.16 12.77 -1.38
N GLU A 72 -9.17 11.96 -1.59
CA GLU A 72 -9.17 11.04 -2.73
C GLU A 72 -9.59 11.79 -3.99
N PHE A 73 -9.09 11.39 -5.15
CA PHE A 73 -9.51 11.94 -6.43
C PHE A 73 -9.67 10.87 -7.51
N ASP A 74 -10.51 11.15 -8.49
CA ASP A 74 -10.70 10.27 -9.64
C ASP A 74 -9.53 10.43 -10.64
N PRO A 75 -8.82 9.36 -11.01
CA PRO A 75 -7.59 9.46 -11.80
C PRO A 75 -7.82 9.99 -13.22
N ASP A 76 -9.00 9.75 -13.80
CA ASP A 76 -9.33 10.19 -15.16
C ASP A 76 -9.69 11.68 -15.20
N SER A 77 -10.57 12.12 -14.30
CA SER A 77 -11.09 13.48 -14.26
C SER A 77 -10.24 14.44 -13.43
N GLN A 78 -9.35 13.91 -12.59
CA GLN A 78 -8.47 14.65 -11.67
C GLN A 78 -9.25 15.51 -10.65
N ARG A 79 -10.48 15.11 -10.32
CA ARG A 79 -11.37 15.81 -9.38
C ARG A 79 -11.48 15.04 -8.08
N SER A 80 -11.51 15.77 -6.96
CA SER A 80 -11.70 15.17 -5.65
C SER A 80 -13.04 14.43 -5.55
N VAL A 81 -13.01 13.26 -4.91
CA VAL A 81 -14.19 12.41 -4.66
C VAL A 81 -14.54 12.32 -3.19
N SER A 82 -13.55 12.37 -2.29
CA SER A 82 -13.76 12.31 -0.84
C SER A 82 -12.65 13.06 -0.08
N PHE A 83 -12.89 13.32 1.21
CA PHE A 83 -11.89 13.89 2.13
C PHE A 83 -11.53 12.84 3.17
N LEU A 84 -10.25 12.79 3.54
CA LEU A 84 -9.72 11.88 4.55
C LEU A 84 -9.12 12.67 5.72
N GLU A 85 -9.18 12.08 6.91
CA GLU A 85 -8.43 12.60 8.08
C GLU A 85 -6.96 12.17 8.05
N ALA A 86 -6.68 11.03 7.40
CA ALA A 86 -5.37 10.44 7.31
C ALA A 86 -5.22 9.60 6.03
N ALA A 87 -3.99 9.54 5.52
CA ALA A 87 -3.56 8.63 4.46
C ALA A 87 -2.56 7.61 5.02
N ARG A 88 -2.65 6.37 4.55
CA ARG A 88 -1.68 5.33 4.88
C ARG A 88 -1.15 4.69 3.61
N PHE A 89 0.15 4.79 3.41
CA PHE A 89 0.86 4.16 2.30
C PHE A 89 1.60 2.94 2.82
N VAL A 90 1.49 1.85 2.07
CA VAL A 90 2.20 0.60 2.33
C VAL A 90 3.13 0.32 1.15
N PRO A 91 4.25 -0.39 1.37
CA PRO A 91 5.15 -0.79 0.31
C PRO A 91 4.47 -1.75 -0.66
N ASP A 92 5.03 -1.87 -1.86
CA ASP A 92 4.68 -2.98 -2.75
C ASP A 92 4.99 -4.32 -2.06
N ALA A 93 3.96 -5.13 -1.83
CA ALA A 93 4.12 -6.44 -1.21
C ALA A 93 5.06 -7.37 -2.03
N SER A 94 5.14 -7.16 -3.35
CA SER A 94 6.02 -7.92 -4.23
C SER A 94 7.50 -7.50 -4.11
N SER A 95 7.76 -6.23 -3.76
CA SER A 95 9.11 -5.71 -3.59
C SER A 95 9.78 -6.16 -2.28
N LEU A 96 8.99 -6.61 -1.29
CA LEU A 96 9.42 -7.16 0.00
C LEU A 96 10.21 -8.49 -0.08
N SER A 97 10.66 -8.86 -1.28
CA SER A 97 11.43 -10.07 -1.64
C SER A 97 12.73 -10.33 -0.84
N LYS A 98 13.12 -9.47 0.10
CA LYS A 98 14.28 -9.68 0.99
C LYS A 98 13.94 -10.30 2.36
N GLY A 99 12.65 -10.52 2.66
CA GLY A 99 12.20 -11.12 3.92
C GLY A 99 12.11 -12.65 3.89
N GLN A 100 12.25 -13.28 5.06
CA GLN A 100 11.97 -14.70 5.26
C GLN A 100 10.47 -14.94 4.98
N LYS A 101 10.13 -15.80 4.01
CA LYS A 101 8.73 -16.19 3.75
C LYS A 101 8.17 -16.86 5.01
N GLN A 102 7.12 -16.28 5.59
CA GLN A 102 6.35 -16.89 6.67
C GLN A 102 5.02 -17.41 6.13
N GLY A 103 4.56 -18.55 6.66
CA GLY A 103 3.24 -19.09 6.31
C GLY A 103 2.14 -18.21 6.88
N VAL A 104 1.03 -18.04 6.15
CA VAL A 104 -0.10 -17.20 6.59
C VAL A 104 -0.66 -17.61 7.96
N LEU A 105 -0.50 -18.87 8.34
CA LEU A 105 -0.97 -19.39 9.63
C LEU A 105 -0.19 -18.82 10.83
N SER A 106 1.04 -18.33 10.65
CA SER A 106 1.83 -17.77 11.75
C SER A 106 1.36 -16.39 12.21
N TYR A 107 0.42 -15.77 11.49
CA TYR A 107 -0.20 -14.50 11.88
C TYR A 107 -1.34 -14.67 12.88
N PHE A 108 -1.77 -15.91 13.12
CA PHE A 108 -2.89 -16.22 14.01
C PHE A 108 -2.36 -16.82 15.31
N ASP A 109 -3.06 -16.55 16.40
CA ASP A 109 -2.75 -17.14 17.71
C ASP A 109 -2.95 -18.66 17.66
N GLU A 110 -2.18 -19.40 18.49
CA GLU A 110 -2.17 -20.87 18.48
C GLU A 110 -3.55 -21.51 18.76
N ASP A 111 -4.46 -20.78 19.42
CA ASP A 111 -5.83 -21.19 19.73
C ASP A 111 -6.86 -20.80 18.66
N THR A 112 -6.42 -20.20 17.55
CA THR A 112 -7.30 -19.83 16.43
C THR A 112 -7.88 -21.09 15.76
N VAL A 113 -9.21 -21.21 15.78
CA VAL A 113 -9.92 -22.32 15.12
C VAL A 113 -10.11 -22.01 13.64
N PHE A 114 -9.51 -22.83 12.77
CA PHE A 114 -9.74 -22.79 11.33
C PHE A 114 -10.80 -23.81 10.91
N VAL A 115 -11.77 -23.35 10.12
CA VAL A 115 -12.81 -24.22 9.55
C VAL A 115 -12.53 -24.44 8.07
N LEU A 116 -12.22 -25.68 7.70
CA LEU A 116 -12.01 -26.07 6.31
C LEU A 116 -13.32 -26.53 5.69
N LEU A 117 -13.81 -25.76 4.73
CA LEU A 117 -14.95 -26.16 3.90
C LEU A 117 -14.44 -26.99 2.72
N ASN A 118 -15.09 -28.12 2.42
CA ASN A 118 -14.68 -29.02 1.33
C ASN A 118 -13.25 -29.57 1.47
N ARG A 119 -12.95 -30.11 2.66
CA ARG A 119 -11.63 -30.64 3.04
C ARG A 119 -10.93 -31.46 1.94
N SER A 120 -11.63 -32.36 1.27
CA SER A 120 -11.03 -33.22 0.24
C SER A 120 -10.46 -32.45 -0.95
N LEU A 121 -11.12 -31.36 -1.37
CA LEU A 121 -10.63 -30.51 -2.46
C LEU A 121 -9.40 -29.70 -2.02
N ILE A 122 -9.44 -29.20 -0.79
CA ILE A 122 -8.31 -28.45 -0.21
C ILE A 122 -7.08 -29.38 -0.09
N GLU A 123 -7.27 -30.61 0.39
CA GLU A 123 -6.19 -31.59 0.52
C GLU A 123 -5.55 -31.94 -0.83
N SER A 124 -6.36 -32.20 -1.87
CA SER A 124 -5.84 -32.50 -3.21
C SER A 124 -5.08 -31.30 -3.81
N ASP A 125 -5.61 -30.10 -3.68
CA ASP A 125 -4.98 -28.88 -4.22
C ASP A 125 -3.66 -28.56 -3.50
N ILE A 126 -3.59 -28.78 -2.18
CA ILE A 126 -2.36 -28.60 -1.41
C ILE A 126 -1.30 -29.60 -1.86
N GLU A 127 -1.65 -30.87 -2.03
CA GLU A 127 -0.71 -31.91 -2.40
C GLU A 127 -0.17 -31.69 -3.83
N GLU A 128 -1.04 -31.34 -4.79
CA GLU A 128 -0.62 -30.99 -6.15
C GLU A 128 0.34 -29.79 -6.17
N ARG A 129 0.00 -28.70 -5.48
CA ARG A 129 0.85 -27.49 -5.44
C ARG A 129 2.16 -27.72 -4.70
N PHE A 130 2.17 -28.56 -3.65
CA PHE A 130 3.38 -28.92 -2.94
C PHE A 130 4.34 -29.71 -3.84
N GLN A 131 3.81 -30.67 -4.61
CA GLN A 131 4.60 -31.45 -5.56
C GLN A 131 5.24 -30.54 -6.62
N GLN A 132 4.46 -29.65 -7.24
CA GLN A 132 4.96 -28.69 -8.24
C GLN A 132 6.08 -27.79 -7.70
N ALA A 133 5.93 -27.29 -6.47
CA ALA A 133 6.92 -26.43 -5.84
C ALA A 133 8.20 -27.19 -5.43
N SER A 134 8.10 -28.50 -5.15
CA SER A 134 9.25 -29.34 -4.79
C SER A 134 10.12 -29.76 -5.98
N GLU A 135 9.56 -29.68 -7.20
CA GLU A 135 10.23 -30.02 -8.45
C GLU A 135 10.94 -28.82 -9.13
N THR A 136 10.81 -27.61 -8.56
CA THR A 136 11.42 -26.36 -9.04
C THR A 136 12.57 -25.92 -8.13
#